data_AF-A0A9D2D887-F1
#
_entry.id   AF-A0A9D2D887-F1
#
_cell.length_a   1.000
_cell.length_b   1.000
_cell.length_c   1.000
_cell.angle_alpha   90.00
_cell.angle_beta   90.00
_cell.angle_gamma   90.00
#
_symmetry.space_group_name_H-M   'P 1'
#
loop_
_entity.id
_entity.type
_entity.pdbx_description
1 polymer ?
#
loop_
_entity_poly.entity_id
_entity_poly.type
_entity_poly.pdbx_seq_one_letter_code
_entity_poly.pdbx_strand_id
1 'polypeptide(L)'
;MKRTFLSLLCAAALAAGIAAAVPVPVQADREDFVSSVTLFESIGSAEELSRTEADVSVVKISDGGKIAFSDGEQDFSAAAFGDAVPCLYAETQAAAEAAARIIAEQSPYAYIASADPALVALVRESCPAANGMIDLRGKDMTATEIRDTVNKNAAKSALLTLSLSDADEVLALRRLLVTVCFETDSREERYTALSYGADGLLDDAAEANDTLAEQDAKLILPRPLVASHRGNSSARRGDGSPYYENTVAAARAAYENFSVDYVEIDLYLTKDGCPVVMHDPTIDRTTNGSGNVEAMTLEELRRYKVDGGQPGTAVLDEIPTLDDFFKEFADDDLYFLLEIKSPRFACVDAALAVIEENGMAGRVNFISFSAEQLNYARSKKPEISVSLLRGLNDLTDEEGSSRPQKVMDIVNPMNASVSADYMTVYAADEVRELNRHGVKVNAWTVNDLGRFVDKGYASVTTDMCELISRQPCEIVPEEEVITVAPGERFRFGATAAAWDENYDKQIGNCTAICIGGGSLSQDDGGYYAEETGEIRCLLLYEGDYYALLSRPVTVRVEEPAGGCGGGIGAGGALFALPLLAAAGILLLKKRKTER
;
A
#
# COMPACT_ATOMS: atom_id res chain seq x y z
N MET A 1 45.61 -20.03 -42.87
CA MET A 1 44.14 -20.23 -43.02
C MET A 1 43.63 -21.00 -41.81
N LYS A 2 42.65 -20.43 -41.11
CA LYS A 2 41.85 -21.00 -40.00
C LYS A 2 42.60 -21.30 -38.68
N ARG A 3 42.77 -20.27 -37.83
CA ARG A 3 42.70 -20.30 -36.35
C ARG A 3 43.17 -18.95 -35.75
N THR A 4 42.40 -17.89 -35.98
CA THR A 4 42.52 -16.60 -35.28
C THR A 4 41.30 -15.75 -35.64
N PHE A 5 40.13 -16.05 -35.07
CA PHE A 5 38.93 -15.21 -35.22
C PHE A 5 37.86 -15.48 -34.14
N LEU A 6 38.27 -15.86 -32.92
CA LEU A 6 37.31 -16.12 -31.82
C LEU A 6 37.78 -15.57 -30.46
N SER A 7 38.65 -14.56 -30.45
CA SER A 7 39.17 -13.95 -29.22
C SER A 7 39.09 -12.41 -29.24
N LEU A 8 38.23 -11.84 -30.09
CA LEU A 8 38.03 -10.39 -30.24
C LEU A 8 36.57 -9.94 -30.12
N LEU A 9 35.65 -10.84 -29.75
CA LEU A 9 34.23 -10.52 -29.52
C LEU A 9 33.78 -10.59 -28.06
N CYS A 10 34.63 -11.06 -27.13
CA CYS A 10 34.32 -11.07 -25.69
C CYS A 10 35.06 -10.00 -24.86
N ALA A 11 35.79 -9.08 -25.50
CA ALA A 11 36.55 -8.03 -24.81
C ALA A 11 36.13 -6.59 -25.20
N ALA A 12 35.03 -6.44 -25.95
CA ALA A 12 34.48 -5.13 -26.36
C ALA A 12 33.08 -4.84 -25.78
N ALA A 13 32.60 -5.67 -24.84
CA ALA A 13 31.31 -5.47 -24.16
C ALA A 13 31.47 -4.96 -22.71
N LEU A 14 32.66 -4.48 -22.33
CA LEU A 14 32.98 -4.06 -20.95
C LEU A 14 33.46 -2.60 -20.84
N ALA A 15 33.28 -1.79 -21.89
CA ALA A 15 33.68 -0.38 -21.86
C ALA A 15 32.83 0.48 -22.80
N ALA A 16 31.51 0.51 -22.59
CA ALA A 16 30.58 1.55 -23.04
C ALA A 16 29.18 1.17 -22.57
N GLY A 17 28.87 1.52 -21.32
CA GLY A 17 27.59 1.19 -20.69
C GLY A 17 27.07 2.30 -19.79
N ILE A 18 27.26 3.58 -20.17
CA ILE A 18 26.26 4.59 -19.82
C ILE A 18 25.14 4.38 -20.83
N ALA A 19 24.39 3.29 -20.67
CA ALA A 19 23.07 3.21 -21.25
C ALA A 19 22.21 4.10 -20.36
N ALA A 20 21.94 5.32 -20.81
CA ALA A 20 20.71 5.97 -20.41
C ALA A 20 19.61 4.92 -20.55
N ALA A 21 18.91 4.61 -19.47
CA ALA A 21 17.75 3.74 -19.52
C ALA A 21 16.84 4.29 -20.62
N VAL A 22 16.81 3.61 -21.76
CA VAL A 22 15.86 3.91 -22.82
C VAL A 22 14.51 3.56 -22.21
N PRO A 23 13.55 4.50 -22.13
CA PRO A 23 12.21 4.15 -21.72
C PRO A 23 11.73 3.09 -22.71
N VAL A 24 11.56 1.85 -22.24
CA VAL A 24 10.84 0.86 -23.02
C VAL A 24 9.40 1.39 -23.07
N PRO A 25 8.84 1.68 -24.25
CA PRO A 25 7.47 2.16 -24.32
C PRO A 25 6.55 1.00 -23.92
N VAL A 26 5.96 1.09 -22.74
CA VAL A 26 4.87 0.21 -22.32
C VAL A 26 3.60 0.81 -22.90
N GLN A 27 3.20 0.30 -24.07
CA GLN A 27 1.81 0.40 -24.49
C GLN A 27 1.02 -0.62 -23.66
N ALA A 28 0.64 -0.24 -22.44
CA ALA A 28 -0.44 -0.95 -21.75
C ALA A 28 -1.75 -0.51 -22.44
N ASP A 29 -2.41 -1.42 -23.13
CA ASP A 29 -3.75 -1.17 -23.66
C ASP A 29 -4.71 -0.92 -22.48
N ARG A 30 -5.68 -0.03 -22.68
CA ARG A 30 -6.60 0.44 -21.62
C ARG A 30 -7.43 -0.68 -20.98
N GLU A 31 -7.56 -1.82 -21.65
CA GLU A 31 -8.34 -2.98 -21.20
C GLU A 31 -7.68 -3.74 -20.04
N ASP A 32 -6.38 -3.56 -19.77
CA ASP A 32 -5.65 -4.32 -18.75
C ASP A 32 -5.44 -3.60 -17.41
N PHE A 33 -5.83 -2.32 -17.29
CA PHE A 33 -5.64 -1.53 -16.06
C PHE A 33 -6.77 -1.81 -15.06
N VAL A 34 -6.44 -2.38 -13.90
CA VAL A 34 -7.42 -2.72 -12.87
C VAL A 34 -7.22 -1.90 -11.60
N SER A 35 -8.24 -1.10 -11.26
CA SER A 35 -8.31 -0.47 -9.94
C SER A 35 -8.40 -1.55 -8.86
N SER A 36 -7.65 -1.36 -7.77
CA SER A 36 -7.73 -2.25 -6.61
C SER A 36 -8.82 -1.84 -5.61
N VAL A 37 -9.53 -0.73 -5.87
CA VAL A 37 -10.59 -0.20 -4.99
C VAL A 37 -11.83 -1.10 -5.03
N THR A 38 -12.18 -1.71 -3.90
CA THR A 38 -13.39 -2.54 -3.78
C THR A 38 -14.61 -1.67 -3.45
N LEU A 39 -15.70 -1.83 -4.21
CA LEU A 39 -16.95 -1.13 -3.98
C LEU A 39 -17.87 -1.98 -3.09
N PHE A 40 -18.27 -1.37 -1.98
CA PHE A 40 -19.26 -1.90 -1.05
C PHE A 40 -20.53 -1.07 -1.18
N GLU A 41 -21.69 -1.71 -1.10
CA GLU A 41 -22.98 -1.01 -1.10
C GLU A 41 -23.86 -1.55 0.03
N SER A 42 -24.42 -0.64 0.84
CA SER A 42 -25.41 -1.02 1.87
C SER A 42 -26.77 -1.22 1.23
N ILE A 43 -27.32 -2.43 1.33
CA ILE A 43 -28.60 -2.78 0.72
C ILE A 43 -29.73 -2.61 1.72
N GLY A 44 -30.64 -1.67 1.43
CA GLY A 44 -31.80 -1.33 2.25
C GLY A 44 -33.10 -2.03 1.85
N SER A 45 -33.16 -2.63 0.64
CA SER A 45 -34.33 -3.34 0.12
C SER A 45 -33.99 -4.55 -0.77
N ALA A 46 -34.95 -5.45 -0.96
CA ALA A 46 -34.80 -6.61 -1.85
C ALA A 46 -34.65 -6.21 -3.35
N GLU A 47 -35.22 -5.07 -3.74
CA GLU A 47 -35.10 -4.55 -5.11
C GLU A 47 -33.68 -4.07 -5.40
N GLU A 48 -33.08 -3.33 -4.46
CA GLU A 48 -31.68 -2.91 -4.50
C GLU A 48 -30.74 -4.12 -4.59
N LEU A 49 -30.97 -5.15 -3.78
CA LEU A 49 -30.14 -6.36 -3.77
C LEU A 49 -30.02 -7.00 -5.15
N SER A 50 -31.11 -7.00 -5.92
CA SER A 50 -31.15 -7.63 -7.24
C SER A 50 -30.54 -6.78 -8.37
N ARG A 51 -30.19 -5.52 -8.09
CA ARG A 51 -29.73 -4.53 -9.07
C ARG A 51 -28.36 -3.95 -8.79
N THR A 52 -27.81 -4.17 -7.60
CA THR A 52 -26.49 -3.68 -7.21
C THR A 52 -25.41 -4.06 -8.23
N GLU A 53 -24.54 -3.08 -8.51
CA GLU A 53 -23.33 -3.25 -9.34
C GLU A 53 -22.06 -3.28 -8.45
N ALA A 54 -22.22 -3.37 -7.13
CA ALA A 54 -21.12 -3.40 -6.19
C ALA A 54 -20.35 -4.73 -6.24
N ASP A 55 -19.07 -4.70 -5.88
CA ASP A 55 -18.31 -5.94 -5.68
C ASP A 55 -18.78 -6.71 -4.44
N VAL A 56 -19.22 -5.96 -3.41
CA VAL A 56 -19.64 -6.49 -2.12
C VAL A 56 -20.94 -5.81 -1.68
N SER A 57 -21.97 -6.60 -1.35
CA SER A 57 -23.25 -6.07 -0.86
C SER A 57 -23.39 -6.29 0.64
N VAL A 58 -23.48 -5.20 1.40
CA VAL A 58 -23.64 -5.19 2.85
C VAL A 58 -25.12 -5.30 3.21
N VAL A 59 -25.48 -6.36 3.92
CA VAL A 59 -26.85 -6.62 4.39
C VAL A 59 -26.86 -6.85 5.90
N LYS A 60 -27.87 -6.34 6.61
CA LYS A 60 -28.06 -6.66 8.02
C LYS A 60 -28.65 -8.05 8.19
N ILE A 61 -28.14 -8.82 9.15
CA ILE A 61 -28.68 -10.12 9.52
C ILE A 61 -29.44 -10.01 10.84
N SER A 62 -30.69 -10.50 10.86
CA SER A 62 -31.48 -10.58 12.09
C SER A 62 -31.11 -11.81 12.93
N ASP A 63 -31.53 -11.82 14.20
CA ASP A 63 -31.36 -12.96 15.11
C ASP A 63 -31.94 -14.27 14.55
N GLY A 64 -32.94 -14.18 13.66
CA GLY A 64 -33.55 -15.31 12.97
C GLY A 64 -32.77 -15.86 11.77
N GLY A 65 -31.65 -15.23 11.40
CA GLY A 65 -30.87 -15.61 10.22
C GLY A 65 -31.50 -15.16 8.89
N LYS A 66 -32.24 -14.06 8.91
CA LYS A 66 -32.82 -13.45 7.73
C LYS A 66 -32.10 -12.15 7.39
N ILE A 67 -32.16 -11.76 6.12
CA ILE A 67 -31.76 -10.42 5.69
C ILE A 67 -32.81 -9.45 6.21
N ALA A 68 -32.38 -8.47 7.00
CA ALA A 68 -33.24 -7.43 7.56
C ALA A 68 -33.15 -6.17 6.70
N PHE A 69 -34.28 -5.80 6.12
CA PHE A 69 -34.49 -4.56 5.39
C PHE A 69 -35.27 -3.55 6.25
N SER A 70 -35.38 -2.31 5.77
CA SER A 70 -36.17 -1.28 6.46
C SER A 70 -37.68 -1.59 6.50
N ASP A 71 -38.17 -2.38 5.55
CA ASP A 71 -39.59 -2.69 5.32
C ASP A 71 -39.97 -4.16 5.60
N GLY A 72 -39.01 -5.01 6.02
CA GLY A 72 -39.29 -6.40 6.34
C GLY A 72 -38.04 -7.29 6.44
N GLU A 73 -38.26 -8.60 6.41
CA GLU A 73 -37.20 -9.60 6.40
C GLU A 73 -37.35 -10.55 5.23
N GLN A 74 -36.23 -10.99 4.67
CA GLN A 74 -36.16 -11.98 3.59
C GLN A 74 -35.26 -13.14 3.97
N ASP A 75 -35.62 -14.36 3.55
CA ASP A 75 -34.73 -15.50 3.72
C ASP A 75 -33.43 -15.29 2.92
N PHE A 76 -32.29 -15.63 3.53
CA PHE A 76 -31.00 -15.52 2.86
C PHE A 76 -30.90 -16.51 1.70
N SER A 77 -30.39 -16.04 0.56
CA SER A 77 -30.04 -16.85 -0.61
C SER A 77 -28.81 -16.25 -1.28
N ALA A 78 -27.72 -17.02 -1.38
CA ALA A 78 -26.51 -16.55 -2.05
C ALA A 78 -26.78 -16.13 -3.51
N ALA A 79 -27.69 -16.81 -4.20
CA ALA A 79 -28.07 -16.48 -5.57
C ALA A 79 -28.76 -15.12 -5.72
N ALA A 80 -29.28 -14.53 -4.63
CA ALA A 80 -29.90 -13.20 -4.68
C ALA A 80 -28.89 -12.07 -4.86
N PHE A 81 -27.61 -12.33 -4.57
CA PHE A 81 -26.52 -11.34 -4.66
C PHE A 81 -25.91 -11.27 -6.08
N GLY A 82 -26.31 -12.15 -7.00
CA GLY A 82 -25.71 -12.23 -8.32
C GLY A 82 -24.21 -12.51 -8.23
N ASP A 83 -23.41 -11.60 -8.78
CA ASP A 83 -21.94 -11.69 -8.74
C ASP A 83 -21.34 -11.06 -7.47
N ALA A 84 -22.08 -10.24 -6.72
CA ALA A 84 -21.57 -9.54 -5.55
C ALA A 84 -21.27 -10.51 -4.38
N VAL A 85 -20.18 -10.25 -3.66
CA VAL A 85 -19.84 -11.00 -2.45
C VAL A 85 -20.76 -10.55 -1.30
N PRO A 86 -21.46 -11.45 -0.60
CA PRO A 86 -22.27 -11.05 0.54
C PRO A 86 -21.40 -10.53 1.68
N CYS A 87 -21.80 -9.42 2.30
CA CYS A 87 -21.27 -8.96 3.57
C CYS A 87 -22.38 -8.93 4.61
N LEU A 88 -22.30 -9.86 5.57
CA LEU A 88 -23.32 -10.04 6.59
C LEU A 88 -22.97 -9.15 7.79
N TYR A 89 -23.77 -8.11 8.02
CA TYR A 89 -23.60 -7.20 9.15
C TYR A 89 -24.38 -7.71 10.36
N ALA A 90 -23.68 -8.01 11.46
CA ALA A 90 -24.28 -8.54 12.69
C ALA A 90 -24.19 -7.53 13.84
N GLU A 91 -25.33 -7.25 14.48
CA GLU A 91 -25.43 -6.33 15.63
C GLU A 91 -25.60 -7.06 16.97
N THR A 92 -25.86 -8.37 16.94
CA THR A 92 -26.07 -9.22 18.12
C THR A 92 -25.30 -10.53 17.99
N GLN A 93 -25.10 -11.21 19.13
CA GLN A 93 -24.54 -12.56 19.12
C GLN A 93 -25.43 -13.56 18.36
N ALA A 94 -26.76 -13.48 18.49
CA ALA A 94 -27.67 -14.39 17.78
C ALA A 94 -27.61 -14.20 16.26
N ALA A 95 -27.55 -12.95 15.80
CA ALA A 95 -27.33 -12.62 14.40
C ALA A 95 -25.97 -13.12 13.90
N ALA A 96 -24.90 -12.97 14.69
CA ALA A 96 -23.57 -13.48 14.34
C ALA A 96 -23.54 -15.01 14.23
N GLU A 97 -24.14 -15.73 15.18
CA GLU A 97 -24.27 -17.19 15.12
C GLU A 97 -25.10 -17.65 13.91
N ALA A 98 -26.14 -16.88 13.54
CA ALA A 98 -26.91 -17.14 12.33
C ALA A 98 -26.11 -16.86 11.05
N ALA A 99 -25.36 -15.76 11.00
CA ALA A 99 -24.44 -15.44 9.91
C ALA A 99 -23.39 -16.55 9.72
N ALA A 100 -22.82 -17.09 10.80
CA ALA A 100 -21.88 -18.22 10.72
C ALA A 100 -22.51 -19.45 10.03
N ARG A 101 -23.76 -19.81 10.37
CA ARG A 101 -24.47 -20.92 9.69
C ARG A 101 -24.67 -20.61 8.21
N ILE A 102 -25.12 -19.41 7.87
CA ILE A 102 -25.33 -18.96 6.49
C ILE A 102 -24.03 -19.05 5.68
N ILE A 103 -22.95 -18.50 6.21
CA ILE A 103 -21.62 -18.50 5.57
C ILE A 103 -21.14 -19.93 5.33
N ALA A 104 -21.19 -20.79 6.35
CA ALA A 104 -20.74 -22.17 6.25
C ALA A 104 -21.53 -22.99 5.22
N GLU A 105 -22.85 -22.74 5.09
CA GLU A 105 -23.73 -23.54 4.24
C GLU A 105 -23.85 -23.01 2.81
N GLN A 106 -23.75 -21.69 2.61
CA GLN A 106 -24.13 -21.04 1.35
C GLN A 106 -23.08 -20.10 0.75
N SER A 107 -22.14 -19.58 1.55
CA SER A 107 -21.18 -18.57 1.04
C SER A 107 -19.88 -18.56 1.87
N PRO A 108 -18.97 -19.52 1.65
CA PRO A 108 -17.81 -19.76 2.53
C PRO A 108 -16.77 -18.62 2.58
N TYR A 109 -16.80 -17.70 1.60
CA TYR A 109 -15.89 -16.54 1.53
C TYR A 109 -16.62 -15.19 1.69
N ALA A 110 -17.89 -15.20 2.11
CA ALA A 110 -18.62 -13.98 2.44
C ALA A 110 -17.92 -13.21 3.58
N TYR A 111 -18.21 -11.91 3.66
CA TYR A 111 -17.78 -11.10 4.79
C TYR A 111 -18.73 -11.27 5.97
N ILE A 112 -18.15 -11.15 7.16
CA ILE A 112 -18.84 -10.81 8.40
C ILE A 112 -18.33 -9.43 8.85
N ALA A 113 -19.26 -8.51 9.08
CA ALA A 113 -18.98 -7.16 9.56
C ALA A 113 -19.72 -6.86 10.87
N SER A 114 -19.10 -6.08 11.75
CA SER A 114 -19.76 -5.57 12.95
C SER A 114 -18.97 -4.41 13.58
N ALA A 115 -19.69 -3.52 14.26
CA ALA A 115 -19.09 -2.52 15.15
C ALA A 115 -18.57 -3.11 16.47
N ASP A 116 -19.01 -4.32 16.83
CA ASP A 116 -18.48 -5.13 17.92
C ASP A 116 -17.48 -6.17 17.35
N PRO A 117 -16.17 -5.98 17.56
CA PRO A 117 -15.16 -6.89 17.03
C PRO A 117 -15.30 -8.34 17.52
N ALA A 118 -15.89 -8.54 18.71
CA ALA A 118 -16.07 -9.88 19.26
C ALA A 118 -17.07 -10.72 18.45
N LEU A 119 -18.06 -10.07 17.81
CA LEU A 119 -19.02 -10.76 16.93
C LEU A 119 -18.34 -11.25 15.65
N VAL A 120 -17.43 -10.45 15.09
CA VAL A 120 -16.62 -10.85 13.93
C VAL A 120 -15.73 -12.05 14.31
N ALA A 121 -15.02 -11.96 15.44
CA ALA A 121 -14.18 -13.05 15.92
C ALA A 121 -14.96 -14.37 16.12
N LEU A 122 -16.17 -14.29 16.70
CA LEU A 122 -17.05 -15.45 16.91
C LEU A 122 -17.38 -16.17 15.60
N VAL A 123 -17.75 -15.42 14.56
CA VAL A 123 -18.05 -16.00 13.25
C VAL A 123 -16.79 -16.57 12.61
N ARG A 124 -15.66 -15.87 12.69
CA ARG A 124 -14.38 -16.30 12.11
C ARG A 124 -13.81 -17.56 12.76
N GLU A 125 -14.10 -17.79 14.04
CA GLU A 125 -13.75 -19.05 14.72
C GLU A 125 -14.50 -20.25 14.12
N SER A 126 -15.79 -20.08 13.80
CA SER A 126 -16.63 -21.13 13.21
C SER A 126 -16.47 -21.25 11.68
N CYS A 127 -16.12 -20.14 11.03
CA CYS A 127 -15.96 -20.02 9.58
C CYS A 127 -14.61 -19.37 9.22
N PRO A 128 -13.48 -20.10 9.36
CA PRO A 128 -12.15 -19.55 9.07
C PRO A 128 -11.91 -19.14 7.62
N ALA A 129 -12.75 -19.55 6.67
CA ALA A 129 -12.66 -19.08 5.27
C ALA A 129 -13.35 -17.73 5.02
N ALA A 130 -14.22 -17.26 5.93
CA ALA A 130 -14.93 -16.00 5.79
C ALA A 130 -13.98 -14.79 5.82
N ASN A 131 -14.48 -13.61 5.47
CA ASN A 131 -13.70 -12.37 5.56
C ASN A 131 -14.19 -11.50 6.71
N GLY A 132 -13.29 -11.07 7.58
CA GLY A 132 -13.65 -10.21 8.71
C GLY A 132 -13.46 -8.74 8.37
N MET A 133 -14.48 -7.92 8.63
CA MET A 133 -14.41 -6.46 8.60
C MET A 133 -14.83 -5.89 9.96
N ILE A 134 -14.02 -5.00 10.53
CA ILE A 134 -14.39 -4.29 11.77
C ILE A 134 -14.92 -2.90 11.40
N ASP A 135 -16.13 -2.59 11.86
CA ASP A 135 -16.69 -1.25 11.76
C ASP A 135 -16.18 -0.38 12.92
N LEU A 136 -15.32 0.57 12.57
CA LEU A 136 -14.70 1.51 13.48
C LEU A 136 -15.17 2.94 13.20
N ARG A 137 -16.26 3.13 12.45
CA ARG A 137 -16.83 4.46 12.24
C ARG A 137 -17.14 5.13 13.58
N GLY A 138 -16.85 6.43 13.65
CA GLY A 138 -17.02 7.27 14.83
C GLY A 138 -15.97 7.04 15.93
N LYS A 139 -14.94 6.20 15.71
CA LYS A 139 -13.86 5.96 16.66
C LYS A 139 -12.59 6.66 16.19
N ASP A 140 -12.05 7.54 17.02
CA ASP A 140 -10.75 8.19 16.85
C ASP A 140 -9.68 7.27 17.46
N MET A 141 -8.84 6.69 16.61
CA MET A 141 -7.88 5.63 16.95
C MET A 141 -6.64 5.80 16.09
N THR A 142 -5.47 5.45 16.61
CA THR A 142 -4.25 5.43 15.81
C THR A 142 -4.21 4.22 14.86
N ALA A 143 -3.42 4.31 13.79
CA ALA A 143 -3.17 3.18 12.88
C ALA A 143 -2.79 1.86 13.58
N THR A 144 -1.99 1.94 14.64
CA THR A 144 -1.56 0.76 15.42
C THR A 144 -2.73 0.16 16.22
N GLU A 145 -3.58 0.99 16.83
CA GLU A 145 -4.77 0.53 17.57
C GLU A 145 -5.82 -0.07 16.64
N ILE A 146 -6.02 0.53 15.45
CA ILE A 146 -6.90 0.01 14.41
C ILE A 146 -6.40 -1.37 13.96
N ARG A 147 -5.13 -1.48 13.54
CA ARG A 147 -4.53 -2.76 13.14
C ARG A 147 -4.67 -3.81 14.25
N ASP A 148 -4.35 -3.47 15.49
CA ASP A 148 -4.49 -4.37 16.64
C ASP A 148 -5.91 -4.91 16.78
N THR A 149 -6.90 -4.01 16.71
CA THR A 149 -8.31 -4.36 16.85
C THR A 149 -8.77 -5.27 15.72
N VAL A 150 -8.39 -4.94 14.48
CA VAL A 150 -8.71 -5.74 13.29
C VAL A 150 -8.10 -7.13 13.38
N ASN A 151 -6.78 -7.21 13.56
CA ASN A 151 -6.06 -8.48 13.49
C ASN A 151 -6.35 -9.42 14.68
N LYS A 152 -6.50 -8.88 15.91
CA LYS A 152 -6.86 -9.69 17.10
C LYS A 152 -8.23 -10.36 16.96
N ASN A 153 -9.12 -9.80 16.14
CA ASN A 153 -10.45 -10.33 15.88
C ASN A 153 -10.55 -11.09 14.55
N ALA A 154 -9.41 -11.59 14.03
CA ALA A 154 -9.32 -12.36 12.80
C ALA A 154 -9.96 -11.68 11.57
N ALA A 155 -9.92 -10.35 11.55
CA ALA A 155 -10.33 -9.51 10.45
C ALA A 155 -9.11 -8.99 9.67
N LYS A 156 -9.39 -8.42 8.49
CA LYS A 156 -8.40 -7.74 7.63
C LYS A 156 -8.80 -6.33 7.24
N SER A 157 -10.09 -6.06 7.24
CA SER A 157 -10.62 -4.78 6.79
C SER A 157 -11.11 -3.94 7.95
N ALA A 158 -10.90 -2.63 7.85
CA ALA A 158 -11.47 -1.64 8.75
C ALA A 158 -12.38 -0.70 7.95
N LEU A 159 -13.61 -0.49 8.43
CA LEU A 159 -14.48 0.57 7.93
C LEU A 159 -14.34 1.78 8.86
N LEU A 160 -13.82 2.89 8.33
CA LEU A 160 -13.43 4.09 9.08
C LEU A 160 -14.31 5.29 8.75
N THR A 161 -14.20 6.34 9.58
CA THR A 161 -14.82 7.64 9.33
C THR A 161 -13.80 8.59 8.71
N LEU A 162 -14.07 9.06 7.49
CA LEU A 162 -13.13 9.88 6.72
C LEU A 162 -12.71 11.15 7.46
N SER A 163 -13.63 11.83 8.15
CA SER A 163 -13.34 13.06 8.90
C SER A 163 -12.48 12.85 10.16
N LEU A 164 -12.25 11.60 10.57
CA LEU A 164 -11.38 11.22 11.69
C LEU A 164 -10.09 10.55 11.22
N SER A 165 -9.78 10.62 9.92
CA SER A 165 -8.61 10.01 9.31
C SER A 165 -7.87 11.02 8.43
N ASP A 166 -6.59 10.75 8.20
CA ASP A 166 -5.78 11.50 7.23
C ASP A 166 -4.98 10.54 6.32
N ALA A 167 -4.39 11.09 5.26
CA ALA A 167 -3.65 10.32 4.26
C ALA A 167 -2.40 9.61 4.84
N ASP A 168 -1.72 10.21 5.83
CA ASP A 168 -0.52 9.64 6.43
C ASP A 168 -0.91 8.42 7.29
N GLU A 169 -2.04 8.49 8.00
CA GLU A 169 -2.59 7.37 8.77
C GLU A 169 -3.09 6.22 7.89
N VAL A 170 -3.80 6.53 6.80
CA VAL A 170 -4.23 5.53 5.82
C VAL A 170 -3.03 4.82 5.20
N LEU A 171 -1.97 5.57 4.87
CA LEU A 171 -0.72 4.99 4.39
C LEU A 171 -0.08 4.06 5.44
N ALA A 172 -0.03 4.47 6.71
CA ALA A 172 0.49 3.63 7.80
C ALA A 172 -0.30 2.33 7.95
N LEU A 173 -1.63 2.37 7.89
CA LEU A 173 -2.49 1.19 7.93
C LEU A 173 -2.25 0.24 6.77
N ARG A 174 -2.10 0.77 5.55
CA ARG A 174 -1.77 -0.03 4.36
C ARG A 174 -0.39 -0.63 4.47
N ARG A 175 0.58 0.10 5.05
CA ARG A 175 1.92 -0.43 5.40
C ARG A 175 1.84 -1.55 6.45
N LEU A 176 0.78 -1.61 7.24
CA LEU A 176 0.48 -2.68 8.20
C LEU A 176 -0.41 -3.79 7.62
N LEU A 177 -0.58 -3.84 6.29
CA LEU A 177 -1.39 -4.81 5.56
C LEU A 177 -2.87 -4.84 5.99
N VAL A 178 -3.39 -3.73 6.53
CA VAL A 178 -4.83 -3.55 6.78
C VAL A 178 -5.50 -3.02 5.51
N THR A 179 -6.67 -3.55 5.18
CA THR A 179 -7.53 -3.04 4.12
C THR A 179 -8.37 -1.90 4.68
N VAL A 180 -8.22 -0.70 4.13
CA VAL A 180 -8.89 0.51 4.64
C VAL A 180 -10.08 0.87 3.77
N CYS A 181 -11.29 0.85 4.36
CA CYS A 181 -12.53 1.23 3.70
C CYS A 181 -13.13 2.47 4.36
N PHE A 182 -13.77 3.33 3.57
CA PHE A 182 -14.54 4.48 4.08
C PHE A 182 -15.99 4.40 3.62
N GLU A 183 -16.91 4.84 4.47
CA GLU A 183 -18.24 5.23 4.01
C GLU A 183 -18.17 6.64 3.43
N THR A 184 -18.77 6.83 2.27
CA THR A 184 -18.82 8.13 1.57
C THR A 184 -20.23 8.40 1.08
N ASP A 185 -20.67 9.66 1.16
CA ASP A 185 -22.02 10.07 0.75
C ASP A 185 -22.06 11.16 -0.33
N SER A 186 -20.89 11.65 -0.72
CA SER A 186 -20.76 12.78 -1.63
C SER A 186 -19.52 12.66 -2.50
N ARG A 187 -19.55 13.39 -3.63
CA ARG A 187 -18.42 13.50 -4.55
C ARG A 187 -17.14 13.95 -3.82
N GLU A 188 -17.24 14.90 -2.91
CA GLU A 188 -16.09 15.40 -2.15
C GLU A 188 -15.48 14.30 -1.29
N GLU A 189 -16.31 13.55 -0.56
CA GLU A 189 -15.84 12.46 0.30
C GLU A 189 -15.22 11.32 -0.50
N ARG A 190 -15.83 10.89 -1.62
CA ARG A 190 -15.28 9.86 -2.51
C ARG A 190 -13.87 10.21 -2.98
N TYR A 191 -13.71 11.39 -3.56
CA TYR A 191 -12.42 11.85 -4.06
C TYR A 191 -11.39 12.04 -2.95
N THR A 192 -11.83 12.52 -1.78
CA THR A 192 -10.95 12.66 -0.61
C THR A 192 -10.47 11.29 -0.12
N ALA A 193 -11.37 10.32 0.06
CA ALA A 193 -11.02 8.95 0.46
C ALA A 193 -10.07 8.27 -0.54
N LEU A 194 -10.34 8.41 -1.84
CA LEU A 194 -9.46 7.92 -2.90
C LEU A 194 -8.08 8.58 -2.84
N SER A 195 -8.01 9.90 -2.63
CA SER A 195 -6.73 10.62 -2.50
C SER A 195 -5.94 10.23 -1.25
N TYR A 196 -6.60 9.78 -0.19
CA TYR A 196 -5.96 9.24 1.01
C TYR A 196 -5.43 7.82 0.78
N GLY A 197 -5.88 7.15 -0.28
CA GLY A 197 -5.47 5.81 -0.64
C GLY A 197 -6.39 4.72 -0.09
N ALA A 198 -7.70 4.97 0.01
CA ALA A 198 -8.69 3.95 0.37
C ALA A 198 -8.55 2.68 -0.50
N ASP A 199 -8.60 1.50 0.14
CA ASP A 199 -8.69 0.21 -0.56
C ASP A 199 -10.15 -0.13 -0.92
N GLY A 200 -11.14 0.54 -0.32
CA GLY A 200 -12.55 0.37 -0.66
C GLY A 200 -13.46 1.53 -0.24
N LEU A 201 -14.61 1.63 -0.90
CA LEU A 201 -15.64 2.65 -0.66
C LEU A 201 -16.97 1.96 -0.36
N LEU A 202 -17.62 2.34 0.74
CA LEU A 202 -19.01 2.02 1.02
C LEU A 202 -19.88 3.22 0.59
N ASP A 203 -20.53 3.11 -0.56
CA ASP A 203 -21.28 4.19 -1.23
C ASP A 203 -22.40 3.58 -2.11
N ASP A 204 -23.15 4.43 -2.80
CA ASP A 204 -23.92 4.06 -3.99
C ASP A 204 -22.94 3.58 -5.09
N ALA A 205 -23.14 2.35 -5.55
CA ALA A 205 -22.19 1.70 -6.46
C ALA A 205 -22.10 2.41 -7.82
N ALA A 206 -23.21 2.97 -8.32
CA ALA A 206 -23.24 3.65 -9.61
C ALA A 206 -22.47 4.98 -9.53
N GLU A 207 -22.69 5.77 -8.48
CA GLU A 207 -21.97 7.02 -8.23
C GLU A 207 -20.47 6.82 -8.00
N ALA A 208 -20.09 5.75 -7.30
CA ALA A 208 -18.68 5.37 -7.11
C ALA A 208 -18.03 4.88 -8.41
N ASN A 209 -18.73 4.07 -9.20
CA ASN A 209 -18.27 3.64 -10.52
C ASN A 209 -18.07 4.82 -11.46
N ASP A 210 -19.03 5.76 -11.50
CA ASP A 210 -18.91 6.98 -12.29
C ASP A 210 -17.68 7.80 -11.85
N THR A 211 -17.42 7.90 -10.56
CA THR A 211 -16.24 8.60 -10.01
C THR A 211 -14.92 7.95 -10.44
N LEU A 212 -14.85 6.61 -10.44
CA LEU A 212 -13.67 5.84 -10.85
C LEU A 212 -13.47 5.84 -12.38
N ALA A 213 -14.55 5.91 -13.14
CA ALA A 213 -14.53 6.01 -14.60
C ALA A 213 -14.22 7.44 -15.09
N GLU A 214 -14.49 8.44 -14.26
CA GLU A 214 -14.24 9.84 -14.58
C GLU A 214 -12.74 10.07 -14.78
N GLN A 215 -12.41 10.87 -15.81
CA GLN A 215 -11.08 11.22 -16.30
C GLN A 215 -10.47 10.31 -17.35
N ASP A 216 -11.02 9.12 -17.64
CA ASP A 216 -10.49 8.24 -18.70
C ASP A 216 -8.97 7.91 -18.49
N ALA A 217 -8.46 8.22 -17.30
CA ALA A 217 -7.05 8.25 -16.95
C ALA A 217 -6.72 7.00 -16.14
N LYS A 218 -5.52 6.44 -16.34
CA LYS A 218 -5.02 5.27 -15.61
C LYS A 218 -4.65 5.65 -14.17
N LEU A 219 -5.65 6.00 -13.37
CA LEU A 219 -5.50 6.45 -12.00
C LEU A 219 -4.99 5.32 -11.11
N ILE A 220 -3.76 5.41 -10.65
CA ILE A 220 -3.15 4.38 -9.81
C ILE A 220 -3.60 4.52 -8.35
N LEU A 221 -4.86 4.14 -8.11
CA LEU A 221 -5.54 4.30 -6.83
C LEU A 221 -5.94 2.95 -6.23
N PRO A 222 -5.62 2.73 -4.94
CA PRO A 222 -4.54 3.41 -4.22
C PRO A 222 -3.16 3.07 -4.82
N ARG A 223 -2.14 3.91 -4.57
CA ARG A 223 -0.78 3.63 -5.07
C ARG A 223 -0.26 2.29 -4.51
N PRO A 224 0.36 1.42 -5.32
CA PRO A 224 1.11 0.28 -4.82
C PRO A 224 2.23 0.72 -3.90
N LEU A 225 2.45 -0.04 -2.82
CA LEU A 225 3.57 0.14 -1.92
C LEU A 225 4.82 -0.55 -2.47
N VAL A 226 5.99 -0.02 -2.15
CA VAL A 226 7.27 -0.55 -2.64
C VAL A 226 8.05 -1.20 -1.52
N ALA A 227 8.41 -2.46 -1.70
CA ALA A 227 9.37 -3.15 -0.86
C ALA A 227 10.71 -3.32 -1.59
N SER A 228 11.77 -2.82 -0.96
CA SER A 228 13.14 -3.09 -1.38
C SER A 228 13.52 -4.53 -1.01
N HIS A 229 13.71 -5.39 -2.01
CA HIS A 229 14.11 -6.79 -1.80
C HIS A 229 15.54 -6.81 -1.24
N ARG A 230 15.69 -7.26 0.01
CA ARG A 230 16.99 -7.40 0.70
C ARG A 230 17.86 -6.14 0.66
N GLY A 231 17.27 -4.95 0.58
CA GLY A 231 18.00 -3.68 0.49
C GLY A 231 18.47 -3.28 -0.91
N ASN A 232 17.82 -3.73 -2.00
CA ASN A 232 18.06 -3.25 -3.37
C ASN A 232 19.50 -3.53 -3.88
N SER A 233 19.88 -4.81 -3.92
CA SER A 233 21.24 -5.23 -4.28
C SER A 233 21.69 -4.90 -5.72
N SER A 234 20.79 -4.45 -6.61
CA SER A 234 21.16 -3.88 -7.92
C SER A 234 21.97 -2.58 -7.78
N ALA A 235 21.72 -1.82 -6.71
CA ALA A 235 22.27 -0.50 -6.49
C ALA A 235 23.80 -0.51 -6.36
N ARG A 236 24.38 0.67 -6.53
CA ARG A 236 25.81 0.92 -6.40
C ARG A 236 26.05 2.07 -5.43
N ARG A 237 27.13 1.97 -4.66
CA ARG A 237 27.65 3.04 -3.81
C ARG A 237 28.18 4.19 -4.68
N GLY A 238 28.39 5.35 -4.07
CA GLY A 238 28.87 6.54 -4.79
C GLY A 238 30.23 6.37 -5.50
N ASP A 239 31.07 5.42 -5.05
CA ASP A 239 32.33 5.05 -5.69
C ASP A 239 32.19 3.97 -6.79
N GLY A 240 30.96 3.56 -7.09
CA GLY A 240 30.62 2.52 -8.07
C GLY A 240 30.71 1.09 -7.56
N SER A 241 31.10 0.87 -6.30
CA SER A 241 31.10 -0.47 -5.70
C SER A 241 29.68 -0.97 -5.39
N PRO A 242 29.44 -2.28 -5.29
CA PRO A 242 28.10 -2.82 -5.04
C PRO A 242 27.62 -2.58 -3.61
N TYR A 243 26.30 -2.44 -3.45
CA TYR A 243 25.62 -2.81 -2.22
C TYR A 243 25.37 -4.31 -2.22
N TYR A 244 25.53 -4.97 -1.09
CA TYR A 244 25.26 -6.40 -0.96
C TYR A 244 23.91 -6.65 -0.27
N GLU A 245 23.20 -7.68 -0.73
CA GLU A 245 21.89 -8.06 -0.18
C GLU A 245 21.95 -8.29 1.33
N ASN A 246 20.83 -8.02 2.02
CA ASN A 246 20.66 -8.26 3.46
C ASN A 246 21.69 -7.54 4.34
N THR A 247 22.16 -6.36 3.92
CA THR A 247 23.03 -5.50 4.71
C THR A 247 22.33 -4.21 5.13
N VAL A 248 22.69 -3.68 6.29
CA VAL A 248 22.19 -2.40 6.79
C VAL A 248 22.52 -1.27 5.80
N ALA A 249 23.70 -1.30 5.19
CA ALA A 249 24.12 -0.31 4.19
C ALA A 249 23.23 -0.31 2.94
N ALA A 250 22.84 -1.48 2.45
CA ALA A 250 21.96 -1.62 1.29
C ALA A 250 20.55 -1.09 1.61
N ALA A 251 19.99 -1.45 2.78
CA ALA A 251 18.72 -0.94 3.24
C ALA A 251 18.71 0.59 3.44
N ARG A 252 19.78 1.15 4.01
CA ARG A 252 19.92 2.60 4.23
C ARG A 252 19.90 3.33 2.89
N ALA A 253 20.65 2.82 1.93
CA ALA A 253 20.67 3.37 0.58
C ALA A 253 19.31 3.25 -0.12
N ALA A 254 18.58 2.14 0.08
CA ALA A 254 17.25 1.98 -0.49
C ALA A 254 16.25 3.00 0.08
N TYR A 255 16.29 3.21 1.40
CA TYR A 255 15.45 4.20 2.08
C TYR A 255 15.76 5.63 1.64
N GLU A 256 17.03 6.05 1.70
CA GLU A 256 17.43 7.43 1.42
C GLU A 256 17.30 7.83 -0.06
N ASN A 257 17.50 6.88 -0.99
CA ASN A 257 17.51 7.22 -2.41
C ASN A 257 16.18 6.95 -3.12
N PHE A 258 15.30 6.11 -2.56
CA PHE A 258 14.10 5.65 -3.29
C PHE A 258 12.82 5.70 -2.45
N SER A 259 12.84 6.28 -1.25
CA SER A 259 11.67 6.49 -0.38
C SER A 259 10.76 5.26 -0.27
N VAL A 260 11.37 4.07 -0.17
CA VAL A 260 10.64 2.80 -0.18
C VAL A 260 9.73 2.69 1.03
N ASP A 261 8.55 2.09 0.85
CA ASP A 261 7.61 1.86 1.96
C ASP A 261 8.11 0.74 2.89
N TYR A 262 8.83 -0.23 2.32
CA TYR A 262 9.42 -1.33 3.07
C TYR A 262 10.86 -1.61 2.68
N VAL A 263 11.62 -2.14 3.64
CA VAL A 263 12.74 -3.03 3.35
C VAL A 263 12.33 -4.45 3.74
N GLU A 264 12.47 -5.37 2.78
CA GLU A 264 12.31 -6.80 3.02
C GLU A 264 13.66 -7.40 3.45
N ILE A 265 13.64 -8.23 4.49
CA ILE A 265 14.84 -8.89 5.03
C ILE A 265 14.56 -10.33 5.47
N ASP A 266 15.55 -11.20 5.26
CA ASP A 266 15.44 -12.63 5.51
C ASP A 266 16.01 -13.04 6.88
N LEU A 267 15.29 -13.84 7.68
CA LEU A 267 15.69 -14.21 9.04
C LEU A 267 16.02 -15.69 9.21
N TYR A 268 17.25 -15.96 9.68
CA TYR A 268 17.65 -17.23 10.30
C TYR A 268 17.99 -17.04 11.78
N LEU A 269 18.02 -18.14 12.53
CA LEU A 269 18.36 -18.14 13.95
C LEU A 269 19.71 -18.80 14.19
N THR A 270 20.64 -18.09 14.81
CA THR A 270 21.94 -18.66 15.18
C THR A 270 21.81 -19.79 16.20
N LYS A 271 22.90 -20.52 16.41
CA LYS A 271 23.01 -21.60 17.41
C LYS A 271 22.71 -21.11 18.83
N ASP A 272 23.10 -19.88 19.15
CA ASP A 272 22.92 -19.21 20.44
C ASP A 272 21.66 -18.34 20.51
N GLY A 273 20.79 -18.38 19.48
CA GLY A 273 19.44 -17.81 19.56
C GLY A 273 19.32 -16.33 19.14
N CYS A 274 20.24 -15.81 18.34
CA CYS A 274 20.17 -14.46 17.78
C CYS A 274 19.56 -14.49 16.36
N PRO A 275 18.52 -13.70 16.07
CA PRO A 275 18.01 -13.54 14.71
C PRO A 275 19.03 -12.78 13.85
N VAL A 276 19.55 -13.44 12.82
CA VAL A 276 20.49 -12.87 11.84
C VAL A 276 19.82 -12.71 10.49
N VAL A 277 20.23 -11.66 9.77
CA VAL A 277 19.64 -11.27 8.51
C VAL A 277 20.43 -11.88 7.36
N MET A 278 19.87 -12.90 6.70
CA MET A 278 20.50 -13.68 5.64
C MET A 278 19.49 -14.56 4.88
N HIS A 279 19.62 -14.60 3.56
CA HIS A 279 18.70 -15.39 2.72
C HIS A 279 18.97 -16.90 2.73
N ASP A 280 20.24 -17.29 2.61
CA ASP A 280 20.64 -18.68 2.42
C ASP A 280 20.82 -19.36 3.79
N PRO A 281 20.56 -20.68 3.92
CA PRO A 281 20.84 -21.42 5.16
C PRO A 281 22.34 -21.53 5.49
N THR A 282 23.20 -21.11 4.54
CA THR A 282 24.67 -21.14 4.65
C THR A 282 25.25 -19.80 4.24
N ILE A 283 26.39 -19.43 4.83
CA ILE A 283 27.06 -18.15 4.55
C ILE A 283 27.85 -18.13 3.22
N ASP A 284 27.96 -19.28 2.56
CA ASP A 284 28.89 -19.57 1.47
C ASP A 284 28.75 -18.66 0.23
N ARG A 285 27.52 -18.26 -0.13
CA ARG A 285 27.27 -17.52 -1.37
C ARG A 285 27.62 -16.04 -1.28
N THR A 286 27.36 -15.42 -0.13
CA THR A 286 27.37 -13.96 0.02
C THR A 286 28.49 -13.44 0.90
N THR A 287 29.27 -14.34 1.51
CA THR A 287 30.33 -13.99 2.46
C THR A 287 31.66 -14.62 2.09
N ASN A 288 32.71 -14.15 2.74
CA ASN A 288 34.05 -14.73 2.65
C ASN A 288 34.24 -16.02 3.49
N GLY A 289 33.14 -16.64 3.95
CA GLY A 289 33.13 -17.82 4.82
C GLY A 289 32.43 -19.03 4.21
N SER A 290 32.31 -20.09 5.01
CA SER A 290 31.46 -21.24 4.70
C SER A 290 30.91 -21.86 5.98
N GLY A 291 29.70 -22.38 5.93
CA GLY A 291 29.04 -23.04 7.05
C GLY A 291 27.55 -22.72 7.15
N ASN A 292 26.83 -23.57 7.88
CA ASN A 292 25.40 -23.40 8.15
C ASN A 292 25.18 -22.34 9.24
N VAL A 293 24.30 -21.38 8.97
CA VAL A 293 23.99 -20.25 9.87
C VAL A 293 23.51 -20.74 11.24
N GLU A 294 22.60 -21.71 11.27
CA GLU A 294 22.01 -22.21 12.52
C GLU A 294 22.97 -23.11 13.32
N ALA A 295 24.11 -23.50 12.74
CA ALA A 295 25.16 -24.26 13.41
C ALA A 295 26.24 -23.37 14.05
N MET A 296 26.20 -22.06 13.80
CA MET A 296 27.18 -21.07 14.26
C MET A 296 26.57 -20.14 15.32
N THR A 297 27.38 -19.73 16.29
CA THR A 297 27.05 -18.65 17.21
C THR A 297 27.18 -17.28 16.53
N LEU A 298 26.55 -16.24 17.08
CA LEU A 298 26.71 -14.88 16.55
C LEU A 298 28.19 -14.43 16.57
N GLU A 299 28.94 -14.80 17.62
CA GLU A 299 30.38 -14.51 17.72
C GLU A 299 31.18 -15.17 16.59
N GLU A 300 30.85 -16.41 16.22
CA GLU A 300 31.48 -17.12 15.10
C GLU A 300 31.12 -16.49 13.75
N LEU A 301 29.86 -16.09 13.55
CA LEU A 301 29.40 -15.42 12.33
C LEU A 301 30.08 -14.07 12.11
N ARG A 302 30.25 -13.26 13.18
CA ARG A 302 30.91 -11.95 13.12
C ARG A 302 32.39 -11.98 12.71
N ARG A 303 32.99 -13.17 12.58
CA ARG A 303 34.35 -13.34 12.04
C ARG A 303 34.39 -13.27 10.51
N TYR A 304 33.24 -13.43 9.86
CA TYR A 304 33.09 -13.35 8.41
C TYR A 304 32.50 -11.98 8.01
N LYS A 305 32.63 -11.64 6.74
CA LYS A 305 32.11 -10.40 6.15
C LYS A 305 31.30 -10.71 4.90
N VAL A 306 30.26 -9.93 4.68
CA VAL A 306 29.50 -9.95 3.44
C VAL A 306 30.37 -9.27 2.37
N ASP A 307 30.75 -10.06 1.37
CA ASP A 307 31.63 -9.67 0.27
C ASP A 307 30.97 -9.90 -1.10
N GLY A 308 29.68 -10.27 -1.08
CA GLY A 308 28.88 -10.60 -2.26
C GLY A 308 29.34 -11.85 -2.99
N GLY A 309 30.10 -12.73 -2.34
CA GLY A 309 30.73 -13.89 -2.97
C GLY A 309 31.85 -13.51 -3.93
N GLN A 310 32.49 -12.35 -3.71
CA GLN A 310 33.57 -11.82 -4.56
C GLN A 310 34.90 -11.76 -3.80
N PRO A 311 35.70 -12.86 -3.78
CA PRO A 311 36.96 -12.90 -3.04
C PRO A 311 37.91 -11.75 -3.42
N GLY A 312 38.37 -11.00 -2.42
CA GLY A 312 39.32 -9.90 -2.61
C GLY A 312 38.68 -8.56 -2.98
N THR A 313 37.33 -8.45 -2.93
CA THR A 313 36.65 -7.14 -2.93
C THR A 313 37.16 -6.24 -1.80
N ALA A 314 37.15 -4.93 -2.05
CA ALA A 314 37.50 -3.93 -1.05
C ALA A 314 36.32 -3.57 -0.11
N VAL A 315 35.09 -3.91 -0.51
CA VAL A 315 33.87 -3.66 0.27
C VAL A 315 33.55 -4.89 1.09
N LEU A 316 33.47 -4.71 2.41
CA LEU A 316 33.18 -5.77 3.36
C LEU A 316 32.16 -5.25 4.37
N ASP A 317 30.92 -5.70 4.25
CA ASP A 317 29.86 -5.36 5.20
C ASP A 317 29.79 -6.40 6.34
N GLU A 318 29.17 -6.02 7.45
CA GLU A 318 28.87 -6.93 8.54
C GLU A 318 27.70 -7.86 8.18
N ILE A 319 27.70 -9.09 8.70
CA ILE A 319 26.49 -9.92 8.75
C ILE A 319 25.60 -9.34 9.86
N PRO A 320 24.45 -8.73 9.54
CA PRO A 320 23.65 -8.02 10.53
C PRO A 320 22.73 -8.95 11.32
N THR A 321 22.42 -8.54 12.54
CA THR A 321 21.27 -9.04 13.30
C THR A 321 20.03 -8.21 13.01
N LEU A 322 18.85 -8.73 13.36
CA LEU A 322 17.61 -7.93 13.29
C LEU A 322 17.69 -6.65 14.16
N ASP A 323 18.35 -6.75 15.31
CA ASP A 323 18.55 -5.64 16.24
C ASP A 323 19.46 -4.55 15.65
N ASP A 324 20.46 -4.92 14.83
CA ASP A 324 21.30 -3.95 14.11
C ASP A 324 20.47 -3.09 13.13
N PHE A 325 19.49 -3.69 12.43
CA PHE A 325 18.55 -2.93 11.60
C PHE A 325 17.66 -2.02 12.44
N PHE A 326 17.01 -2.52 13.49
CA PHE A 326 16.08 -1.70 14.25
C PHE A 326 16.76 -0.54 14.97
N LYS A 327 18.00 -0.71 15.41
CA LYS A 327 18.81 0.41 15.94
C LYS A 327 19.15 1.44 14.89
N GLU A 328 19.50 0.99 13.68
CA GLU A 328 19.81 1.89 12.56
C GLU A 328 18.59 2.72 12.17
N PHE A 329 17.41 2.09 12.05
CA PHE A 329 16.19 2.72 11.54
C PHE A 329 15.21 3.16 12.64
N ALA A 330 15.68 3.34 13.88
CA ALA A 330 14.83 3.65 15.02
C ALA A 330 14.02 4.94 14.82
N ASP A 331 14.64 5.96 14.21
CA ASP A 331 14.08 7.30 13.99
C ASP A 331 13.44 7.51 12.60
N ASP A 332 13.49 6.49 11.73
CA ASP A 332 13.03 6.58 10.34
C ASP A 332 11.59 6.08 10.18
N ASP A 333 10.81 6.69 9.29
CA ASP A 333 9.47 6.21 8.91
C ASP A 333 9.55 5.08 7.87
N LEU A 334 10.31 4.02 8.21
CA LEU A 334 10.50 2.82 7.40
C LEU A 334 9.82 1.62 8.06
N TYR A 335 9.16 0.81 7.25
CA TYR A 335 8.53 -0.44 7.67
C TYR A 335 9.34 -1.63 7.18
N PHE A 336 9.18 -2.80 7.82
CA PHE A 336 9.90 -4.01 7.46
C PHE A 336 8.96 -5.16 7.12
N LEU A 337 9.29 -5.87 6.04
CA LEU A 337 8.78 -7.21 5.77
C LEU A 337 9.83 -8.21 6.25
N LEU A 338 9.53 -8.92 7.32
CA LEU A 338 10.44 -9.87 7.94
C LEU A 338 10.16 -11.27 7.41
N GLU A 339 10.99 -11.77 6.49
CA GLU A 339 10.86 -13.15 5.98
C GLU A 339 11.40 -14.15 6.99
N ILE A 340 10.56 -15.03 7.53
CA ILE A 340 11.03 -16.14 8.38
C ILE A 340 11.48 -17.30 7.48
N LYS A 341 12.80 -17.47 7.34
CA LYS A 341 13.43 -18.60 6.63
C LYS A 341 13.74 -19.78 7.53
N SER A 342 14.14 -19.50 8.78
CA SER A 342 14.45 -20.56 9.75
C SER A 342 13.28 -21.54 9.87
N PRO A 343 13.52 -22.86 9.91
CA PRO A 343 12.48 -23.82 10.24
C PRO A 343 12.21 -23.90 11.75
N ARG A 344 12.99 -23.21 12.60
CA ARG A 344 12.82 -23.26 14.06
C ARG A 344 11.82 -22.20 14.50
N PHE A 345 10.75 -22.60 15.18
CA PHE A 345 9.79 -21.65 15.79
C PHE A 345 10.45 -20.64 16.75
N ALA A 346 11.57 -21.02 17.38
CA ALA A 346 12.36 -20.12 18.21
C ALA A 346 12.84 -18.87 17.45
N CYS A 347 12.94 -18.90 16.11
CA CYS A 347 13.29 -17.73 15.31
C CYS A 347 12.20 -16.65 15.41
N VAL A 348 10.94 -17.06 15.38
CA VAL A 348 9.80 -16.16 15.60
C VAL A 348 9.82 -15.62 17.02
N ASP A 349 10.03 -16.46 18.04
CA ASP A 349 10.08 -16.02 19.43
C ASP A 349 11.20 -14.97 19.65
N ALA A 350 12.38 -15.21 19.07
CA ALA A 350 13.51 -14.28 19.18
C ALA A 350 13.29 -12.99 18.37
N ALA A 351 12.70 -13.06 17.17
CA ALA A 351 12.34 -11.87 16.40
C ALA A 351 11.31 -11.01 17.15
N LEU A 352 10.28 -11.63 17.73
CA LEU A 352 9.27 -10.93 18.55
C LEU A 352 9.88 -10.25 19.77
N ALA A 353 10.85 -10.87 20.43
CA ALA A 353 11.57 -10.25 21.55
C ALA A 353 12.31 -8.98 21.09
N VAL A 354 13.04 -9.05 19.98
CA VAL A 354 13.77 -7.90 19.40
C VAL A 354 12.81 -6.80 18.94
N ILE A 355 11.65 -7.15 18.37
CA ILE A 355 10.59 -6.20 17.99
C ILE A 355 10.07 -5.44 19.21
N GLU A 356 9.77 -6.15 20.31
CA GLU A 356 9.26 -5.54 21.55
C GLU A 356 10.32 -4.65 22.20
N GLU A 357 11.57 -5.13 22.31
CA GLU A 357 12.69 -4.39 22.91
C GLU A 357 12.97 -3.05 22.19
N ASN A 358 12.77 -3.01 20.88
CA ASN A 358 12.98 -1.83 20.05
C ASN A 358 11.69 -1.01 19.78
N GLY A 359 10.53 -1.43 20.28
CA GLY A 359 9.26 -0.73 20.03
C GLY A 359 8.82 -0.75 18.55
N MET A 360 9.22 -1.78 17.79
CA MET A 360 9.03 -1.86 16.34
C MET A 360 7.71 -2.51 15.93
N ALA A 361 6.87 -2.92 16.88
CA ALA A 361 5.64 -3.66 16.58
C ALA A 361 4.71 -2.91 15.61
N GLY A 362 4.70 -1.57 15.63
CA GLY A 362 3.94 -0.72 14.71
C GLY A 362 4.54 -0.54 13.31
N ARG A 363 5.68 -1.19 13.00
CA ARG A 363 6.43 -1.00 11.75
C ARG A 363 6.90 -2.31 11.09
N VAL A 364 6.31 -3.44 11.47
CA VAL A 364 6.74 -4.77 10.98
C VAL A 364 5.56 -5.62 10.56
N ASN A 365 5.76 -6.42 9.52
CA ASN A 365 4.89 -7.53 9.13
C ASN A 365 5.76 -8.78 8.91
N PHE A 366 5.21 -9.97 9.16
CA PHE A 366 5.91 -11.22 8.84
C PHE A 366 5.52 -11.77 7.48
N ILE A 367 6.50 -12.24 6.74
CA ILE A 367 6.29 -13.02 5.51
C ILE A 367 7.02 -14.37 5.64
N SER A 368 6.56 -15.41 4.95
CA SER A 368 7.25 -16.71 4.91
C SER A 368 6.63 -17.62 3.86
N PHE A 369 7.41 -18.55 3.31
CA PHE A 369 6.89 -19.71 2.57
C PHE A 369 6.29 -20.78 3.49
N SER A 370 6.56 -20.71 4.79
CA SER A 370 6.04 -21.66 5.79
C SER A 370 4.76 -21.13 6.43
N ALA A 371 3.63 -21.72 6.06
CA ALA A 371 2.35 -21.45 6.71
C ALA A 371 2.40 -21.78 8.22
N GLU A 372 3.18 -22.79 8.62
CA GLU A 372 3.36 -23.15 10.03
C GLU A 372 4.05 -22.02 10.81
N GLN A 373 5.07 -21.38 10.25
CA GLN A 373 5.77 -20.26 10.90
C GLN A 373 4.84 -19.04 11.06
N LEU A 374 4.05 -18.72 10.03
CA LEU A 374 3.10 -17.61 10.10
C LEU A 374 1.98 -17.87 11.11
N ASN A 375 1.44 -19.09 11.14
CA ASN A 375 0.44 -19.47 12.13
C ASN A 375 1.02 -19.46 13.56
N TYR A 376 2.27 -19.87 13.73
CA TYR A 376 2.95 -19.76 15.02
C TYR A 376 3.11 -18.28 15.45
N ALA A 377 3.61 -17.41 14.56
CA ALA A 377 3.72 -15.97 14.83
C ALA A 377 2.39 -15.35 15.24
N ARG A 378 1.31 -15.65 14.50
CA ARG A 378 -0.06 -15.21 14.84
C ARG A 378 -0.54 -15.72 16.18
N SER A 379 -0.21 -16.97 16.54
CA SER A 379 -0.60 -17.51 17.85
C SER A 379 0.07 -16.79 19.03
N LYS A 380 1.21 -16.13 18.79
CA LYS A 380 1.97 -15.38 19.79
C LYS A 380 1.56 -13.91 19.87
N LYS A 381 1.46 -13.27 18.70
CA LYS A 381 1.19 -11.84 18.53
C LYS A 381 0.19 -11.68 17.40
N PRO A 382 -1.11 -11.99 17.65
CA PRO A 382 -2.14 -11.98 16.62
C PRO A 382 -2.32 -10.60 15.98
N GLU A 383 -1.88 -9.52 16.63
CA GLU A 383 -1.90 -8.16 16.11
C GLU A 383 -0.95 -7.89 14.95
N ILE A 384 0.16 -8.62 14.83
CA ILE A 384 1.14 -8.41 13.76
C ILE A 384 0.64 -9.10 12.49
N SER A 385 0.52 -8.34 11.41
CA SER A 385 0.05 -8.87 10.13
C SER A 385 1.04 -9.87 9.55
N VAL A 386 0.49 -10.84 8.83
CA VAL A 386 1.24 -11.86 8.11
C VAL A 386 0.86 -11.92 6.64
N SER A 387 1.82 -12.26 5.78
CA SER A 387 1.58 -12.57 4.37
C SER A 387 2.27 -13.87 3.96
N LEU A 388 1.54 -14.77 3.31
CA LEU A 388 2.08 -16.04 2.83
C LEU A 388 2.82 -15.84 1.49
N LEU A 389 4.11 -16.18 1.45
CA LEU A 389 4.87 -16.27 0.21
C LEU A 389 4.54 -17.59 -0.49
N ARG A 390 4.12 -17.52 -1.76
CA ARG A 390 3.80 -18.73 -2.52
C ARG A 390 3.95 -18.53 -4.01
N GLY A 391 4.54 -19.52 -4.69
CA GLY A 391 4.44 -19.60 -6.14
C GLY A 391 3.11 -20.24 -6.55
N LEU A 392 2.41 -19.66 -7.51
CA LEU A 392 1.04 -20.10 -7.82
C LEU A 392 0.97 -21.18 -8.90
N ASN A 393 2.06 -21.46 -9.61
CA ASN A 393 2.14 -22.58 -10.56
C ASN A 393 1.94 -23.93 -9.87
N ASP A 394 2.21 -24.00 -8.56
CA ASP A 394 1.98 -25.18 -7.73
C ASP A 394 0.48 -25.41 -7.42
N LEU A 395 -0.37 -24.42 -7.71
CA LEU A 395 -1.83 -24.49 -7.59
C LEU A 395 -2.42 -24.78 -8.97
N THR A 396 -2.15 -25.96 -9.53
CA THR A 396 -2.66 -26.38 -10.85
C THR A 396 -4.18 -26.47 -10.87
N ASP A 397 -4.79 -26.31 -12.05
CA ASP A 397 -6.23 -26.50 -12.30
C ASP A 397 -6.66 -27.97 -12.08
N GLU A 398 -6.81 -28.38 -10.82
CA GLU A 398 -7.63 -29.54 -10.48
C GLU A 398 -9.10 -29.25 -10.84
N GLU A 399 -9.81 -30.26 -11.34
CA GLU A 399 -11.22 -30.14 -11.73
C GLU A 399 -12.07 -29.61 -10.57
N GLY A 400 -12.68 -28.43 -10.73
CA GLY A 400 -13.73 -27.91 -9.85
C GLY A 400 -13.36 -26.77 -8.90
N SER A 401 -12.14 -26.23 -8.90
CA SER A 401 -11.79 -25.02 -8.10
C SER A 401 -10.87 -24.06 -8.85
N SER A 402 -11.22 -22.77 -8.83
CA SER A 402 -10.41 -21.71 -9.43
C SER A 402 -9.14 -21.44 -8.61
N ARG A 403 -8.13 -20.83 -9.23
CA ARG A 403 -6.90 -20.45 -8.52
C ARG A 403 -7.15 -19.43 -7.39
N PRO A 404 -7.98 -18.36 -7.55
CA PRO A 404 -8.39 -17.52 -6.43
C PRO A 404 -9.02 -18.30 -5.28
N GLN A 405 -9.88 -19.27 -5.58
CA GLN A 405 -10.51 -20.10 -4.54
C GLN A 405 -9.48 -20.87 -3.71
N LYS A 406 -8.51 -21.53 -4.36
CA LYS A 406 -7.42 -22.24 -3.68
C LYS A 406 -6.57 -21.33 -2.82
N VAL A 407 -6.37 -20.08 -3.25
CA VAL A 407 -5.64 -19.08 -2.47
C VAL A 407 -6.44 -18.73 -1.22
N MET A 408 -7.73 -18.41 -1.37
CA MET A 408 -8.62 -18.09 -0.24
C MET A 408 -8.72 -19.24 0.78
N ASP A 409 -8.81 -20.48 0.32
CA ASP A 409 -8.82 -21.68 1.17
C ASP A 409 -7.59 -21.78 2.09
N ILE A 410 -6.46 -21.20 1.66
CA ILE A 410 -5.21 -21.20 2.43
C ILE A 410 -5.12 -19.94 3.29
N VAL A 411 -5.29 -18.76 2.70
CA VAL A 411 -4.93 -17.49 3.35
C VAL A 411 -6.01 -16.94 4.28
N ASN A 412 -7.29 -17.18 3.99
CA ASN A 412 -8.38 -16.69 4.83
C ASN A 412 -8.34 -17.36 6.22
N PRO A 413 -8.20 -18.69 6.37
CA PRO A 413 -8.05 -19.31 7.69
C PRO A 413 -6.83 -18.83 8.47
N MET A 414 -5.78 -18.44 7.74
CA MET A 414 -4.56 -17.89 8.32
C MET A 414 -4.68 -16.40 8.67
N ASN A 415 -5.80 -15.73 8.39
CA ASN A 415 -5.91 -14.27 8.44
C ASN A 415 -4.66 -13.61 7.82
N ALA A 416 -4.29 -14.04 6.62
CA ALA A 416 -3.05 -13.65 5.94
C ALA A 416 -3.36 -12.93 4.62
N SER A 417 -2.46 -12.02 4.24
CA SER A 417 -2.36 -11.57 2.84
C SER A 417 -1.59 -12.62 2.01
N VAL A 418 -1.56 -12.48 0.69
CA VAL A 418 -0.73 -13.35 -0.18
C VAL A 418 0.35 -12.54 -0.87
N SER A 419 1.55 -13.09 -0.96
CA SER A 419 2.69 -12.53 -1.69
C SER A 419 3.09 -13.54 -2.78
N ALA A 420 2.61 -13.30 -4.00
CA ALA A 420 2.74 -14.22 -5.12
C ALA A 420 4.02 -13.99 -5.93
N ASP A 421 4.52 -15.05 -6.56
CA ASP A 421 5.71 -14.93 -7.41
C ASP A 421 5.42 -14.19 -8.74
N TYR A 422 6.37 -13.38 -9.21
CA TYR A 422 6.24 -12.52 -10.38
C TYR A 422 6.13 -13.28 -11.72
N MET A 423 6.45 -14.58 -11.75
CA MET A 423 6.28 -15.43 -12.93
C MET A 423 4.87 -16.01 -13.01
N THR A 424 4.10 -15.91 -11.93
CA THR A 424 2.69 -16.32 -11.84
C THR A 424 1.77 -15.13 -11.65
N VAL A 425 2.10 -14.02 -12.32
CA VAL A 425 1.31 -12.79 -12.34
C VAL A 425 -0.16 -13.19 -12.44
N TYR A 426 -0.91 -12.98 -11.35
CA TYR A 426 -2.36 -13.08 -11.39
C TYR A 426 -2.83 -12.28 -12.60
N ALA A 427 -3.68 -12.88 -13.41
CA ALA A 427 -4.43 -12.08 -14.36
C ALA A 427 -5.20 -11.01 -13.53
N ALA A 428 -5.41 -9.84 -14.12
CA ALA A 428 -5.86 -8.68 -13.34
C ALA A 428 -7.25 -8.92 -12.71
N ASP A 429 -8.07 -9.73 -13.37
CA ASP A 429 -9.34 -10.31 -12.89
C ASP A 429 -9.18 -11.19 -11.65
N GLU A 430 -8.10 -11.96 -11.54
CA GLU A 430 -7.85 -12.79 -10.36
C GLU A 430 -7.35 -11.98 -9.16
N VAL A 431 -6.57 -10.93 -9.39
CA VAL A 431 -6.25 -9.96 -8.32
C VAL A 431 -7.53 -9.28 -7.86
N ARG A 432 -8.40 -8.88 -8.80
CA ARG A 432 -9.70 -8.31 -8.48
C ARG A 432 -10.57 -9.26 -7.67
N GLU A 433 -10.61 -10.54 -8.05
CA GLU A 433 -11.35 -11.59 -7.36
C GLU A 433 -10.89 -11.77 -5.91
N LEU A 434 -9.57 -11.74 -5.67
CA LEU A 434 -9.00 -11.83 -4.34
C LEU A 434 -9.26 -10.57 -3.51
N ASN A 435 -9.06 -9.39 -4.10
CA ASN A 435 -9.27 -8.11 -3.42
C ASN A 435 -10.73 -7.93 -2.99
N ARG A 436 -11.70 -8.25 -3.85
CA ARG A 436 -13.13 -8.17 -3.48
C ARG A 436 -13.52 -9.15 -2.38
N HIS A 437 -12.77 -10.24 -2.22
CA HIS A 437 -12.85 -11.15 -1.07
C HIS A 437 -11.84 -10.82 0.05
N GLY A 438 -11.40 -9.57 0.17
CA GLY A 438 -10.63 -9.07 1.32
C GLY A 438 -9.19 -9.58 1.39
N VAL A 439 -8.72 -10.31 0.38
CA VAL A 439 -7.35 -10.79 0.30
C VAL A 439 -6.48 -9.75 -0.37
N LYS A 440 -5.65 -9.08 0.44
CA LYS A 440 -4.64 -8.13 -0.09
C LYS A 440 -3.53 -8.93 -0.81
N VAL A 441 -3.31 -8.61 -2.09
CA VAL A 441 -2.36 -9.31 -2.97
C VAL A 441 -1.09 -8.48 -3.17
N ASN A 442 0.06 -9.09 -2.85
CA ASN A 442 1.39 -8.53 -3.07
C ASN A 442 2.16 -9.39 -4.10
N ALA A 443 3.22 -8.85 -4.70
CA ALA A 443 4.03 -9.57 -5.69
C ALA A 443 5.54 -9.48 -5.44
N TRP A 444 6.27 -10.57 -5.69
CA TRP A 444 7.75 -10.62 -5.60
C TRP A 444 8.34 -11.56 -6.68
N THR A 445 9.50 -11.33 -7.28
CA THR A 445 10.27 -10.09 -7.31
C THR A 445 9.99 -9.38 -8.65
N VAL A 446 9.35 -8.22 -8.59
CA VAL A 446 8.95 -7.46 -9.78
C VAL A 446 10.07 -6.50 -10.18
N ASN A 447 10.81 -6.86 -11.22
CA ASN A 447 11.89 -6.05 -11.79
C ASN A 447 11.50 -5.45 -13.15
N ASP A 448 10.21 -5.18 -13.34
CA ASP A 448 9.62 -4.65 -14.57
C ASP A 448 8.56 -3.59 -14.24
N LEU A 449 8.72 -2.37 -14.80
CA LEU A 449 7.87 -1.22 -14.48
C LEU A 449 6.42 -1.38 -14.98
N GLY A 450 6.18 -2.08 -16.10
CA GLY A 450 4.82 -2.27 -16.60
C GLY A 450 4.00 -3.13 -15.64
N ARG A 451 4.58 -4.23 -15.16
CA ARG A 451 3.93 -5.12 -14.18
C ARG A 451 3.69 -4.47 -12.82
N PHE A 452 4.37 -3.37 -12.51
CA PHE A 452 4.23 -2.64 -11.25
C PHE A 452 2.83 -2.00 -11.12
N VAL A 453 2.28 -1.46 -12.22
CA VAL A 453 1.11 -0.56 -12.18
C VAL A 453 -0.18 -1.21 -12.68
N ASP A 454 -0.10 -2.26 -13.50
CA ASP A 454 -1.26 -2.72 -14.28
C ASP A 454 -2.18 -3.72 -13.54
N LYS A 455 -1.75 -4.33 -12.43
CA LYS A 455 -2.43 -5.51 -11.86
C LYS A 455 -3.15 -5.30 -10.54
N GLY A 456 -3.20 -4.07 -10.01
CA GLY A 456 -3.88 -3.79 -8.75
C GLY A 456 -3.23 -4.43 -7.51
N TYR A 457 -1.91 -4.66 -7.56
CA TYR A 457 -1.16 -5.14 -6.39
C TYR A 457 -1.12 -4.09 -5.28
N ALA A 458 -1.29 -4.53 -4.04
CA ALA A 458 -1.16 -3.67 -2.88
C ALA A 458 0.29 -3.28 -2.60
N SER A 459 1.22 -4.21 -2.79
CA SER A 459 2.65 -3.93 -2.76
C SER A 459 3.43 -4.80 -3.75
N VAL A 460 4.61 -4.31 -4.13
CA VAL A 460 5.57 -5.12 -4.90
C VAL A 460 6.95 -5.07 -4.28
N THR A 461 7.60 -6.22 -4.26
CA THR A 461 8.99 -6.39 -3.82
C THR A 461 9.89 -6.40 -5.05
N THR A 462 10.93 -5.58 -5.07
CA THR A 462 11.82 -5.40 -6.23
C THR A 462 13.30 -5.38 -5.85
N ASP A 463 14.13 -5.95 -6.71
CA ASP A 463 15.59 -5.80 -6.65
C ASP A 463 16.06 -4.51 -7.31
N MET A 464 15.18 -3.77 -7.97
CA MET A 464 15.52 -2.63 -8.82
C MET A 464 14.63 -1.42 -8.50
N CYS A 465 14.75 -0.90 -7.28
CA CYS A 465 14.03 0.31 -6.85
C CYS A 465 14.30 1.50 -7.80
N GLU A 466 15.44 1.50 -8.51
CA GLU A 466 15.75 2.53 -9.51
C GLU A 466 14.73 2.59 -10.65
N LEU A 467 14.04 1.49 -10.99
CA LEU A 467 13.09 1.44 -12.12
C LEU A 467 11.91 2.38 -11.92
N ILE A 468 11.45 2.52 -10.68
CA ILE A 468 10.35 3.41 -10.32
C ILE A 468 10.83 4.75 -9.79
N SER A 469 12.12 4.88 -9.44
CA SER A 469 12.70 6.05 -8.73
C SER A 469 12.28 7.41 -9.29
N ARG A 470 12.18 7.53 -10.62
CA ARG A 470 11.86 8.79 -11.32
C ARG A 470 10.38 8.98 -11.64
N GLN A 471 9.56 7.96 -11.36
CA GLN A 471 8.13 8.06 -11.60
C GLN A 471 7.51 8.83 -10.44
N PRO A 472 6.60 9.78 -10.69
CA PRO A 472 5.87 10.47 -9.64
C PRO A 472 5.09 9.47 -8.79
N CYS A 473 5.11 9.62 -7.46
CA CYS A 473 4.35 8.81 -6.52
C CYS A 473 3.30 9.62 -5.75
N GLU A 474 3.45 10.96 -5.72
CA GLU A 474 2.53 11.88 -5.08
C GLU A 474 2.51 13.22 -5.83
N ILE A 475 1.37 13.89 -5.82
CA ILE A 475 1.24 15.28 -6.27
C ILE A 475 1.02 16.16 -5.05
N VAL A 476 2.00 17.01 -4.76
CA VAL A 476 2.01 17.92 -3.60
C VAL A 476 1.67 19.32 -4.07
N PRO A 477 0.47 19.86 -3.76
CA PRO A 477 0.14 21.25 -4.09
C PRO A 477 1.11 22.23 -3.43
N GLU A 478 1.46 23.32 -4.12
CA GLU A 478 2.29 24.39 -3.53
C GLU A 478 1.55 25.11 -2.38
N GLU A 479 0.23 25.26 -2.53
CA GLU A 479 -0.66 25.87 -1.55
C GLU A 479 -1.88 24.96 -1.32
N GLU A 480 -2.14 24.61 -0.06
CA GLU A 480 -3.35 23.87 0.34
C GLU A 480 -4.60 24.78 0.37
N VAL A 481 -4.39 26.09 0.56
CA VAL A 481 -5.44 27.10 0.59
C VAL A 481 -5.02 28.29 -0.25
N ILE A 482 -5.75 28.53 -1.34
CA ILE A 482 -5.56 29.67 -2.23
C ILE A 482 -6.69 30.66 -1.96
N THR A 483 -6.38 31.93 -1.71
CA THR A 483 -7.39 32.98 -1.49
C THR A 483 -7.34 34.01 -2.62
N VAL A 484 -8.46 34.25 -3.27
CA VAL A 484 -8.58 35.13 -4.45
C VAL A 484 -9.84 35.99 -4.37
N ALA A 485 -9.83 37.15 -5.01
CA ALA A 485 -11.02 37.96 -5.20
C ALA A 485 -11.94 37.37 -6.29
N PRO A 486 -13.26 37.65 -6.27
CA PRO A 486 -14.16 37.33 -7.38
C PRO A 486 -13.59 37.78 -8.74
N GLY A 487 -13.52 36.83 -9.68
CA GLY A 487 -12.98 37.05 -11.03
C GLY A 487 -11.46 37.20 -11.13
N GLU A 488 -10.71 37.11 -10.02
CA GLU A 488 -9.25 37.10 -10.04
C GLU A 488 -8.73 35.79 -10.64
N ARG A 489 -7.78 35.90 -11.58
CA ARG A 489 -7.17 34.75 -12.24
C ARG A 489 -6.00 34.24 -11.41
N PHE A 490 -5.96 32.94 -11.21
CA PHE A 490 -4.84 32.25 -10.56
C PHE A 490 -4.52 30.95 -11.30
N ARG A 491 -3.41 30.32 -10.95
CA ARG A 491 -3.02 29.01 -11.48
C ARG A 491 -2.59 28.13 -10.34
N PHE A 492 -2.86 26.84 -10.45
CA PHE A 492 -2.32 25.86 -9.52
C PHE A 492 -0.86 25.56 -9.85
N GLY A 493 -0.02 25.60 -8.83
CA GLY A 493 1.32 25.03 -8.82
C GLY A 493 1.34 23.77 -7.95
N ALA A 494 2.10 22.77 -8.35
CA ALA A 494 2.31 21.56 -7.58
C ALA A 494 3.69 20.96 -7.87
N THR A 495 4.18 20.12 -6.96
CA THR A 495 5.35 19.28 -7.16
C THR A 495 4.89 17.85 -7.42
N ALA A 496 5.35 17.24 -8.52
CA ALA A 496 5.33 15.77 -8.64
C ALA A 496 6.51 15.24 -7.84
N ALA A 497 6.22 14.74 -6.66
CA ALA A 497 7.20 14.07 -5.82
C ALA A 497 7.46 12.68 -6.43
N ALA A 498 8.74 12.37 -6.65
CA ALA A 498 9.15 11.06 -7.11
C ALA A 498 9.64 10.21 -5.93
N TRP A 499 9.82 8.91 -6.17
CA TRP A 499 10.38 8.02 -5.15
C TRP A 499 11.82 8.42 -4.76
N ASP A 500 12.60 8.91 -5.73
CA ASP A 500 13.87 9.61 -5.46
C ASP A 500 13.61 11.11 -5.43
N GLU A 501 13.76 11.71 -4.24
CA GLU A 501 13.52 13.14 -3.99
C GLU A 501 14.38 14.06 -4.88
N ASN A 502 15.50 13.58 -5.42
CA ASN A 502 16.32 14.34 -6.37
C ASN A 502 15.67 14.54 -7.74
N TYR A 503 14.57 13.82 -8.01
CA TYR A 503 13.82 13.89 -9.26
C TYR A 503 12.47 14.59 -9.13
N ASP A 504 12.19 15.18 -7.96
CA ASP A 504 11.03 16.03 -7.76
C ASP A 504 10.95 17.11 -8.84
N LYS A 505 9.77 17.18 -9.47
CA LYS A 505 9.55 18.08 -10.61
C LYS A 505 8.46 19.07 -10.27
N GLN A 506 8.79 20.35 -10.35
CA GLN A 506 7.80 21.41 -10.36
C GLN A 506 6.89 21.28 -11.58
N ILE A 507 5.59 21.19 -11.33
CA ILE A 507 4.54 21.13 -12.33
C ILE A 507 3.81 22.48 -12.29
N GLY A 508 4.02 23.26 -13.35
CA GLY A 508 3.20 24.45 -13.59
C GLY A 508 1.90 24.06 -14.30
N ASN A 509 0.78 24.61 -13.84
CA ASN A 509 -0.53 24.53 -14.49
C ASN A 509 -1.15 23.12 -14.50
N CYS A 510 -1.49 22.61 -13.32
CA CYS A 510 -2.23 21.35 -13.15
C CYS A 510 -3.71 21.48 -13.54
N THR A 511 -4.30 20.39 -14.02
CA THR A 511 -5.75 20.28 -14.20
C THR A 511 -6.43 20.17 -12.84
N ALA A 512 -7.34 21.08 -12.53
CA ALA A 512 -8.12 21.04 -11.30
C ALA A 512 -9.47 20.33 -11.52
N ILE A 513 -9.76 19.36 -10.66
CA ILE A 513 -11.06 18.68 -10.57
C ILE A 513 -11.81 19.31 -9.39
N CYS A 514 -12.91 20.01 -9.64
CA CYS A 514 -13.75 20.54 -8.57
C CYS A 514 -14.57 19.38 -7.96
N ILE A 515 -14.44 19.17 -6.66
CA ILE A 515 -15.06 18.06 -5.93
C ILE A 515 -16.15 18.53 -4.96
N GLY A 516 -16.20 19.83 -4.61
CA GLY A 516 -17.20 20.37 -3.68
C GLY A 516 -17.24 21.92 -3.64
N GLY A 517 -18.31 22.45 -3.05
CA GLY A 517 -18.50 23.87 -2.71
C GLY A 517 -18.84 24.83 -3.86
N GLY A 518 -18.39 24.56 -5.09
CA GLY A 518 -18.68 25.37 -6.26
C GLY A 518 -17.94 24.87 -7.51
N SER A 519 -17.76 25.74 -8.51
CA SER A 519 -17.02 25.42 -9.73
C SER A 519 -16.03 26.51 -10.11
N LEU A 520 -14.92 26.10 -10.72
CA LEU A 520 -13.95 27.00 -11.31
C LEU A 520 -14.19 27.11 -12.81
N SER A 521 -14.14 28.34 -13.32
CA SER A 521 -14.02 28.63 -14.75
C SER A 521 -12.55 28.73 -15.13
N GLN A 522 -12.23 28.47 -16.40
CA GLN A 522 -10.86 28.54 -16.92
C GLN A 522 -10.81 29.33 -18.23
N ASP A 523 -9.84 30.25 -18.32
CA ASP A 523 -9.47 30.97 -19.55
C ASP A 523 -7.93 31.00 -19.72
N ASP A 524 -7.42 31.68 -20.74
CA ASP A 524 -5.96 31.79 -21.00
C ASP A 524 -5.17 32.39 -19.81
N GLY A 525 -5.84 33.18 -18.97
CA GLY A 525 -5.28 33.78 -17.76
C GLY A 525 -5.16 32.80 -16.59
N GLY A 526 -5.95 31.73 -16.56
CA GLY A 526 -5.95 30.71 -15.52
C GLY A 526 -7.35 30.35 -15.03
N TYR A 527 -7.42 29.80 -13.82
CA TYR A 527 -8.66 29.52 -13.12
C TYR A 527 -9.20 30.78 -12.45
N TYR A 528 -10.52 30.88 -12.36
CA TYR A 528 -11.21 31.94 -11.63
C TYR A 528 -12.61 31.48 -11.21
N ALA A 529 -13.20 32.17 -10.24
CA ALA A 529 -14.60 32.02 -9.85
C ALA A 529 -15.20 33.40 -9.57
N GLU A 530 -16.43 33.62 -10.02
CA GLU A 530 -17.15 34.89 -9.86
C GLU A 530 -17.93 34.94 -8.54
N GLU A 531 -18.35 33.79 -8.03
CA GLU A 531 -19.15 33.69 -6.81
C GLU A 531 -18.25 33.51 -5.59
N THR A 532 -18.54 34.26 -4.52
CA THR A 532 -17.85 34.10 -3.23
C THR A 532 -18.20 32.77 -2.59
N GLY A 533 -17.22 32.11 -1.98
CA GLY A 533 -17.40 30.82 -1.33
C GLY A 533 -16.10 30.03 -1.24
N GLU A 534 -16.20 28.81 -0.71
CA GLU A 534 -15.09 27.85 -0.74
C GLU A 534 -15.34 26.83 -1.84
N ILE A 535 -14.34 26.58 -2.67
CA ILE A 535 -14.35 25.55 -3.71
C ILE A 535 -13.27 24.54 -3.38
N ARG A 536 -13.63 23.27 -3.33
CA ARG A 536 -12.72 22.16 -3.03
C ARG A 536 -12.29 21.52 -4.33
N CYS A 537 -10.99 21.35 -4.53
CA CYS A 537 -10.42 20.82 -5.76
C CYS A 537 -9.37 19.74 -5.49
N LEU A 538 -9.20 18.80 -6.42
CA LEU A 538 -7.99 17.98 -6.54
C LEU A 538 -7.19 18.42 -7.75
N LEU A 539 -5.88 18.22 -7.72
CA LEU A 539 -5.01 18.40 -8.88
C LEU A 539 -4.75 17.04 -9.51
N LEU A 540 -5.08 16.93 -10.80
CA LEU A 540 -4.80 15.76 -11.61
C LEU A 540 -3.46 15.95 -12.32
N TYR A 541 -2.58 14.97 -12.15
CA TYR A 541 -1.38 14.81 -12.95
C TYR A 541 -1.53 13.60 -13.86
N GLU A 542 -1.37 13.81 -15.17
CA GLU A 542 -1.33 12.75 -16.17
C GLU A 542 0.12 12.51 -16.57
N GLY A 543 0.70 11.42 -16.07
CA GLY A 543 2.03 10.95 -16.46
C GLY A 543 2.00 10.09 -17.71
N ASP A 544 3.17 9.65 -18.16
CA ASP A 544 3.30 8.81 -19.36
C ASP A 544 2.69 7.41 -19.18
N TYR A 545 2.64 6.90 -17.94
CA TYR A 545 2.20 5.54 -17.61
C TYR A 545 0.88 5.49 -16.84
N TYR A 546 0.67 6.44 -15.93
CA TYR A 546 -0.47 6.50 -15.02
C TYR A 546 -0.74 7.93 -14.60
N ALA A 547 -1.92 8.14 -14.02
CA ALA A 547 -2.33 9.41 -13.44
C ALA A 547 -2.38 9.34 -11.91
N LEU A 548 -2.19 10.50 -11.28
CA LEU A 548 -2.23 10.70 -9.83
C LEU A 548 -3.17 11.85 -9.48
N LEU A 549 -3.76 11.76 -8.29
CA LEU A 549 -4.50 12.84 -7.66
C LEU A 549 -3.66 13.43 -6.53
N SER A 550 -3.69 14.74 -6.38
CA SER A 550 -3.17 15.41 -5.18
C SER A 550 -4.08 15.19 -3.98
N ARG A 551 -3.66 15.68 -2.82
CA ARG A 551 -4.59 15.95 -1.70
C ARG A 551 -5.54 17.11 -2.06
N PRO A 552 -6.72 17.23 -1.41
CA PRO A 552 -7.64 18.33 -1.66
C PRO A 552 -7.02 19.71 -1.38
N VAL A 553 -7.19 20.63 -2.33
CA VAL A 553 -6.86 22.05 -2.24
C VAL A 553 -8.15 22.84 -2.07
N THR A 554 -8.11 23.88 -1.23
CA THR A 554 -9.26 24.78 -1.01
C THR A 554 -9.01 26.11 -1.68
N VAL A 555 -9.91 26.53 -2.56
CA VAL A 555 -9.93 27.88 -3.14
C VAL A 555 -10.99 28.70 -2.42
N ARG A 556 -10.56 29.74 -1.71
CA ARG A 556 -11.44 30.72 -1.05
C ARG A 556 -11.62 31.93 -1.93
N VAL A 557 -12.84 32.16 -2.37
CA VAL A 557 -13.23 33.34 -3.15
C VAL A 557 -13.90 34.32 -2.20
N GLU A 558 -13.22 35.39 -1.86
CA GLU A 558 -13.67 36.35 -0.86
C GLU A 558 -13.54 37.78 -1.36
N GLU A 559 -14.49 38.65 -1.01
CA GLU A 559 -14.35 40.07 -1.32
C GLU A 559 -13.14 40.66 -0.58
N PRO A 560 -12.31 41.49 -1.24
CA PRO A 560 -11.18 42.12 -0.58
C PRO A 560 -11.69 42.93 0.62
N ALA A 561 -11.17 42.64 1.81
CA ALA A 561 -11.61 43.25 3.06
C ALA A 561 -11.69 44.78 2.91
N GLY A 562 -12.90 45.31 3.02
CA GLY A 562 -13.20 46.72 2.79
C GLY A 562 -12.39 47.63 3.69
N GLY A 563 -11.29 48.17 3.16
CA GLY A 563 -10.56 49.28 3.74
C GLY A 563 -11.43 50.54 3.69
N CYS A 564 -12.23 50.77 4.74
CA CYS A 564 -12.79 52.08 5.00
C CYS A 564 -11.63 53.05 5.34
N GLY A 565 -11.25 53.89 4.38
CA GLY A 565 -10.71 55.22 4.70
C GLY A 565 -9.51 55.69 3.89
N GLY A 566 -9.76 56.60 2.95
CA GLY A 566 -8.83 57.69 2.63
C GLY A 566 -8.15 57.59 1.28
N GLY A 567 -8.81 58.10 0.25
CA GLY A 567 -8.17 58.33 -1.04
C GLY A 567 -7.04 59.35 -0.94
N ILE A 568 -5.88 59.03 -1.50
CA ILE A 568 -4.94 59.99 -2.10
C ILE A 568 -4.31 59.35 -3.34
N GLY A 569 -4.67 59.91 -4.50
CA GLY A 569 -3.75 60.33 -5.56
C GLY A 569 -2.72 59.35 -6.15
N ALA A 570 -3.00 58.97 -7.40
CA ALA A 570 -2.07 58.75 -8.51
C ALA A 570 -0.54 58.83 -8.24
N GLY A 571 0.16 57.76 -8.65
CA GLY A 571 1.52 57.86 -9.17
C GLY A 571 2.47 56.77 -8.69
N GLY A 572 3.02 56.00 -9.64
CA GLY A 572 4.29 55.32 -9.46
C GLY A 572 4.23 53.81 -9.59
N ALA A 573 4.63 53.32 -10.76
CA ALA A 573 5.16 51.98 -10.91
C ALA A 573 6.27 51.74 -9.88
N LEU A 574 6.15 50.68 -9.08
CA LEU A 574 7.29 50.08 -8.40
C LEU A 574 7.35 48.60 -8.76
N PHE A 575 8.37 48.29 -9.56
CA PHE A 575 8.95 46.96 -9.67
C PHE A 575 9.30 46.45 -8.26
N ALA A 576 8.77 45.30 -7.88
CA ALA A 576 9.35 44.46 -6.84
C ALA A 576 10.02 43.27 -7.54
N LEU A 577 11.35 43.23 -7.48
CA LEU A 577 12.17 42.07 -7.86
C LEU A 577 11.86 40.89 -6.94
N PRO A 578 11.92 39.63 -7.44
CA PRO A 578 11.96 38.46 -6.58
C PRO A 578 13.35 38.36 -5.96
N LEU A 579 13.43 38.43 -4.63
CA LEU A 579 14.61 38.05 -3.87
C LEU A 579 14.51 36.57 -3.53
N LEU A 580 15.48 35.82 -4.06
CA LEU A 580 15.86 34.45 -3.72
C LEU A 580 15.49 34.02 -2.29
N ALA A 581 14.69 32.97 -2.19
CA ALA A 581 14.74 32.01 -1.09
C ALA A 581 14.42 30.61 -1.64
N ALA A 582 15.34 30.09 -2.47
CA ALA A 582 15.51 28.65 -2.61
C ALA A 582 16.26 28.13 -1.37
N ALA A 583 15.91 26.92 -0.93
CA ALA A 583 16.42 26.19 0.23
C ALA A 583 15.85 26.64 1.60
N GLY A 584 14.88 25.89 2.11
CA GLY A 584 14.47 26.03 3.52
C GLY A 584 13.08 25.55 3.93
N ILE A 585 12.41 24.64 3.22
CA ILE A 585 11.17 24.00 3.71
C ILE A 585 11.25 22.50 3.41
N LEU A 586 12.08 21.78 4.16
CA LEU A 586 12.06 20.30 4.21
C LEU A 586 12.54 19.77 5.57
N LEU A 587 12.44 20.59 6.64
CA LEU A 587 12.99 20.24 7.96
C LEU A 587 12.05 20.54 9.15
N LEU A 588 10.74 20.54 8.93
CA LEU A 588 9.76 20.65 10.01
C LEU A 588 8.65 19.59 9.93
N LYS A 589 9.04 18.31 9.84
CA LYS A 589 8.20 17.17 10.28
C LYS A 589 8.62 16.62 11.66
N LYS A 590 9.28 17.44 12.49
CA LYS A 590 9.58 17.12 13.91
C LYS A 590 8.75 18.00 14.84
N ARG A 591 7.52 17.57 15.16
CA ARG A 591 6.79 17.77 16.44
C ARG A 591 5.31 17.41 16.33
N LYS A 592 4.97 16.18 16.72
CA LYS A 592 3.88 15.89 17.67
C LYS A 592 3.91 14.41 18.07
N THR A 593 4.79 14.09 19.01
CA THR A 593 4.65 12.92 19.87
C THR A 593 5.06 13.34 21.27
N GLU A 594 4.11 13.97 21.96
CA GLU A 594 4.01 13.93 23.41
C GLU A 594 2.61 13.42 23.76
N ARG A 595 2.41 12.11 23.68
CA ARG A 595 1.87 11.25 24.77
C ARG A 595 1.65 9.82 24.29
#